data_AF-A0A954ME73-F1
#
_entry.id   AF-A0A954ME73-F1
#
_cell.length_a   1.000
_cell.length_b   1.000
_cell.length_c   1.000
_cell.angle_alpha   90.00
_cell.angle_beta   90.00
_cell.angle_gamma   90.00
#
_symmetry.space_group_name_H-M   'P 1'
#
loop_
_entity.id
_entity.type
_entity.pdbx_description
1 polymer ?
#
loop_
_entity_poly.entity_id
_entity_poly.type
_entity_poly.pdbx_seq_one_letter_code
_entity_poly.pdbx_strand_id
1 'polypeptide(L)'
;MIDVVSRASSMGSGLNLQDRRFLLMADNPYRAPDQQSTASIAKPSDVDPDLRTATQSTVRRSLLLMLIPAMYNYYEFDKSVVASLPGYAPVLFRTISPAAIFVVVVLIWFGGTRLLELTGSVFRSLLAAHVDKGRWLNELHHSTARVVYLMIPGAFLWLFWVFAFYRVHLNFYVLSWSVGLIAHSLGACWWGPLAMQWYRISKAPPDERSS
;
A
#
# COMPACT_ATOMS: atom_id res chain seq x y z
N MET A 1 -18.18 48.27 -41.99
CA MET A 1 -16.87 47.61 -41.82
C MET A 1 -16.71 47.45 -40.31
N ILE A 2 -16.77 46.21 -39.83
CA ILE A 2 -17.16 45.86 -38.46
C ILE A 2 -15.96 45.94 -37.53
N ASP A 3 -16.11 46.67 -36.43
CA ASP A 3 -15.15 46.78 -35.31
C ASP A 3 -14.96 45.40 -34.64
N VAL A 4 -13.81 44.77 -34.93
CA VAL A 4 -13.36 43.54 -34.27
C VAL A 4 -11.97 43.80 -33.68
N VAL A 5 -11.85 44.82 -32.82
CA VAL A 5 -10.63 45.03 -32.00
C VAL A 5 -11.01 45.66 -30.66
N SER A 6 -11.72 44.92 -29.79
CA SER A 6 -11.83 45.30 -28.37
C SER A 6 -12.33 44.13 -27.51
N ARG A 7 -11.57 43.03 -27.45
CA ARG A 7 -11.72 41.98 -26.42
C ARG A 7 -10.53 41.00 -26.43
N ALA A 8 -9.34 41.52 -26.20
CA ALA A 8 -8.15 40.68 -25.98
C ALA A 8 -7.17 41.37 -25.02
N SER A 9 -7.64 41.75 -23.84
CA SER A 9 -6.78 42.31 -22.78
C SER A 9 -7.42 42.17 -21.40
N SER A 10 -7.92 40.98 -21.04
CA SER A 10 -8.47 40.76 -19.68
C SER A 10 -8.64 39.26 -19.33
N MET A 11 -7.70 38.40 -19.72
CA MET A 11 -7.54 37.11 -19.04
C MET A 11 -6.12 37.08 -18.51
N GLY A 12 -5.93 37.86 -17.45
CA GLY A 12 -4.74 37.82 -16.63
C GLY A 12 -4.52 36.38 -16.17
N SER A 13 -3.37 35.87 -16.57
CA SER A 13 -2.69 34.71 -16.04
C SER A 13 -2.43 34.87 -14.54
N GLY A 14 -3.48 34.82 -13.73
CA GLY A 14 -3.41 34.76 -12.28
C GLY A 14 -3.39 33.31 -11.81
N LEU A 15 -2.54 32.47 -12.42
CA LEU A 15 -2.15 31.23 -11.75
C LEU A 15 -1.24 31.66 -10.60
N ASN A 16 -1.87 31.77 -9.44
CA ASN A 16 -1.27 32.18 -8.19
C ASN A 16 0.01 31.35 -7.98
N LEU A 17 1.13 32.02 -7.70
CA LEU A 17 2.40 31.34 -7.39
C LEU A 17 2.25 30.38 -6.19
N GLN A 18 1.21 30.57 -5.36
CA GLN A 18 0.79 29.62 -4.32
C GLN A 18 0.26 28.30 -4.88
N ASP A 19 -0.52 28.31 -5.96
CA ASP A 19 -1.05 27.08 -6.58
C ASP A 19 0.07 26.27 -7.26
N ARG A 20 1.09 26.95 -7.81
CA ARG A 20 2.32 26.27 -8.28
C ARG A 20 3.15 25.69 -7.15
N ARG A 21 3.17 26.31 -5.96
CA ARG A 21 3.81 25.70 -4.78
C ARG A 21 3.04 24.48 -4.30
N PHE A 22 1.70 24.48 -4.33
CA PHE A 22 0.89 23.31 -3.99
C PHE A 22 1.12 22.13 -4.93
N LEU A 23 1.30 22.38 -6.23
CA LEU A 23 1.58 21.31 -7.22
C LEU A 23 3.05 20.85 -7.24
N LEU A 24 4.00 21.67 -6.78
CA LEU A 24 5.40 21.28 -6.54
C LEU A 24 5.65 20.71 -5.14
N MET A 25 4.66 20.81 -4.24
CA MET A 25 4.59 20.12 -2.95
C MET A 25 3.94 18.74 -3.09
N ALA A 26 4.19 18.04 -4.20
CA ALA A 26 4.10 16.59 -4.20
C ALA A 26 5.04 16.09 -3.09
N ASP A 27 4.44 15.69 -1.96
CA ASP A 27 5.06 15.40 -0.67
C ASP A 27 6.46 14.78 -0.81
N ASN A 28 7.48 15.58 -0.51
CA ASN A 28 8.85 15.11 -0.39
C ASN A 28 8.89 13.96 0.64
N PRO A 29 9.25 12.72 0.25
CA PRO A 29 9.29 11.57 1.17
C PRO A 29 10.39 11.69 2.23
N TYR A 30 11.25 12.71 2.12
CA TYR A 30 12.31 13.03 3.07
C TYR A 30 12.03 14.28 3.91
N ARG A 31 10.82 14.86 3.83
CA ARG A 31 10.46 16.07 4.60
C ARG A 31 10.66 15.79 6.10
N ALA A 32 11.41 16.65 6.76
CA ALA A 32 11.48 16.65 8.22
C ALA A 32 10.09 17.00 8.77
N PRO A 33 9.67 16.47 9.94
CA PRO A 33 8.37 16.80 10.50
C PRO A 33 8.24 18.33 10.63
N ASP A 34 7.24 18.90 9.97
CA ASP A 34 6.97 20.33 10.08
C ASP A 34 6.58 20.64 11.54
N GLN A 35 7.18 21.67 12.12
CA GLN A 35 6.83 22.23 13.44
C GLN A 35 5.49 22.99 13.40
N GLN A 36 4.46 22.42 12.76
CA GLN A 36 3.20 23.12 12.51
C GLN A 36 2.12 22.72 13.53
N SER A 37 1.86 23.67 14.43
CA SER A 37 0.65 23.88 15.22
C SER A 37 0.50 23.10 16.54
N THR A 38 0.96 23.76 17.59
CA THR A 38 0.52 23.65 18.99
C THR A 38 -0.99 23.91 19.16
N ALA A 39 -1.85 23.03 18.67
CA ALA A 39 -3.30 23.12 18.89
C ALA A 39 -3.99 21.75 18.91
N SER A 40 -3.63 20.94 19.90
CA SER A 40 -4.47 19.94 20.58
C SER A 40 -3.48 19.07 21.38
N ILE A 41 -3.58 19.08 22.70
CA ILE A 41 -2.83 18.13 23.54
C ILE A 41 -3.49 16.77 23.33
N ALA A 42 -3.24 16.14 22.18
CA ALA A 42 -3.46 14.72 22.00
C ALA A 42 -2.61 14.02 23.07
N LYS A 43 -3.19 13.07 23.79
CA LYS A 43 -2.40 12.26 24.71
C LYS A 43 -1.27 11.63 23.89
N PRO A 44 -0.03 11.62 24.40
CA PRO A 44 1.12 11.11 23.66
C PRO A 44 0.93 9.67 23.15
N SER A 45 -0.05 8.91 23.66
CA SER A 45 -0.37 7.54 23.27
C SER A 45 -1.32 7.37 22.08
N ASP A 46 -1.94 8.43 21.57
CA ASP A 46 -3.12 8.28 20.72
C ASP A 46 -2.76 8.31 19.22
N VAL A 47 -3.18 7.25 18.52
CA VAL A 47 -3.09 7.15 17.07
C VAL A 47 -4.13 8.07 16.45
N ASP A 48 -3.74 8.83 15.42
CA ASP A 48 -4.65 9.71 14.70
C ASP A 48 -5.80 8.90 14.05
N PRO A 49 -7.07 9.16 14.43
CA PRO A 49 -8.21 8.41 13.90
C PRO A 49 -8.41 8.56 12.39
N ASP A 50 -8.03 9.70 11.81
CA ASP A 50 -8.17 9.97 10.38
C ASP A 50 -7.13 9.17 9.60
N LEU A 51 -5.88 9.11 10.08
CA LEU A 51 -4.82 8.28 9.49
C LEU A 51 -5.14 6.79 9.55
N ARG A 52 -5.74 6.35 10.66
CA ARG A 52 -6.18 4.96 10.81
C ARG A 52 -7.28 4.60 9.82
N THR A 53 -8.25 5.49 9.63
CA THR A 53 -9.34 5.31 8.65
C THR A 53 -8.81 5.29 7.22
N ALA A 54 -7.89 6.20 6.88
CA ALA A 54 -7.21 6.21 5.59
C ALA A 54 -6.43 4.90 5.37
N THR A 55 -5.72 4.42 6.37
CA THR A 55 -5.01 3.14 6.33
C THR A 55 -5.96 1.97 6.06
N GLN A 56 -7.09 1.91 6.77
CA GLN A 56 -8.09 0.86 6.56
C GLN A 56 -8.65 0.88 5.14
N SER A 57 -8.95 2.07 4.60
CA SER A 57 -9.36 2.24 3.22
C SER A 57 -8.29 1.74 2.24
N THR A 58 -7.03 2.10 2.47
CA THR A 58 -5.90 1.66 1.64
C THR A 58 -5.72 0.14 1.67
N VAL A 59 -5.73 -0.49 2.85
CA VAL A 59 -5.64 -1.95 2.99
C VAL A 59 -6.75 -2.65 2.21
N ARG A 60 -8.00 -2.15 2.31
CA ARG A 60 -9.13 -2.71 1.57
C ARG A 60 -8.97 -2.55 0.06
N ARG A 61 -8.54 -1.38 -0.42
CA ARG A 61 -8.28 -1.15 -1.85
C ARG A 61 -7.17 -2.07 -2.37
N SER A 62 -6.06 -2.20 -1.63
CA SER A 62 -4.97 -3.11 -1.95
C SER A 62 -5.40 -4.57 -1.96
N LEU A 63 -6.37 -4.96 -1.11
CA LEU A 63 -6.96 -6.30 -1.17
C LEU A 63 -7.79 -6.50 -2.45
N LEU A 64 -8.64 -5.52 -2.83
CA LEU A 64 -9.50 -5.62 -4.02
C LEU A 64 -8.70 -5.68 -5.33
N LEU A 65 -7.87 -4.67 -5.59
CA LEU A 65 -6.44 -4.92 -5.70
C LEU A 65 -5.95 -6.26 -6.27
N MET A 66 -5.36 -6.99 -5.33
CA MET A 66 -4.73 -8.30 -5.48
C MET A 66 -5.74 -9.43 -5.66
N LEU A 67 -7.02 -9.22 -5.33
CA LEU A 67 -8.06 -10.24 -5.54
C LEU A 67 -8.28 -10.51 -7.02
N ILE A 68 -8.14 -9.51 -7.89
CA ILE A 68 -8.28 -9.69 -9.35
C ILE A 68 -7.29 -10.75 -9.89
N PRO A 69 -5.96 -10.59 -9.75
CA PRO A 69 -5.02 -11.63 -10.16
C PRO A 69 -5.21 -12.96 -9.43
N ALA A 70 -5.57 -12.95 -8.15
CA ALA A 70 -5.80 -14.18 -7.40
C ALA A 70 -6.97 -15.00 -7.99
N MET A 71 -8.10 -14.36 -8.30
CA MET A 71 -9.26 -15.00 -8.92
C MET A 71 -8.96 -15.48 -10.34
N TYR A 72 -8.22 -14.67 -11.11
CA TYR A 72 -7.78 -15.08 -12.45
C TYR A 72 -6.86 -16.30 -12.41
N ASN A 73 -5.89 -16.30 -11.49
CA ASN A 73 -4.99 -17.44 -11.28
C ASN A 73 -5.75 -18.71 -10.85
N TYR A 74 -6.70 -18.58 -9.92
CA TYR A 74 -7.55 -19.69 -9.51
C TYR A 74 -8.31 -20.28 -10.71
N TYR A 75 -8.92 -19.44 -11.53
CA TYR A 75 -9.67 -19.88 -12.72
C TYR A 75 -8.78 -20.60 -13.73
N GLU A 76 -7.62 -20.04 -14.06
CA GLU A 76 -6.69 -20.65 -15.02
C GLU A 76 -6.07 -21.96 -14.50
N PHE A 77 -5.75 -22.02 -13.20
CA PHE A 77 -5.25 -23.24 -12.56
C PHE A 77 -6.34 -24.33 -12.50
N ASP A 78 -7.59 -23.97 -12.19
CA ASP A 78 -8.69 -24.93 -12.20
C ASP A 78 -8.87 -25.57 -13.58
N LYS A 79 -8.89 -24.71 -14.61
CA LYS A 79 -9.05 -25.15 -16.00
C LYS A 79 -7.89 -25.99 -16.50
N SER A 80 -6.66 -25.59 -16.19
CA SER A 80 -5.45 -26.16 -16.83
C SER A 80 -4.87 -27.34 -16.06
N VAL A 81 -5.03 -27.37 -14.74
CA VAL A 81 -4.39 -28.35 -13.86
C VAL A 81 -5.42 -29.19 -13.12
N VAL A 82 -6.41 -28.56 -12.50
CA VAL A 82 -7.32 -29.28 -11.59
C VAL A 82 -8.29 -30.18 -12.35
N ALA A 83 -8.78 -29.74 -13.50
CA ALA A 83 -9.69 -30.51 -14.33
C ALA A 83 -9.09 -31.86 -14.81
N SER A 84 -7.77 -32.01 -14.83
CA SER A 84 -7.09 -33.25 -15.22
C SER A 84 -6.71 -34.15 -14.03
N LEU A 85 -6.96 -33.72 -12.79
CA LEU A 85 -6.63 -34.52 -11.61
C LEU A 85 -7.61 -35.70 -11.44
N PRO A 86 -7.12 -36.89 -11.06
CA PRO A 86 -7.95 -38.06 -10.86
C PRO A 86 -8.77 -38.00 -9.55
N GLY A 87 -9.90 -38.70 -9.55
CA GLY A 87 -10.70 -38.96 -8.34
C GLY A 87 -11.37 -37.71 -7.76
N TYR A 88 -11.35 -37.59 -6.43
CA TYR A 88 -12.03 -36.51 -5.70
C TYR A 88 -11.22 -35.21 -5.60
N ALA A 89 -9.97 -35.19 -6.06
CA ALA A 89 -9.09 -34.02 -5.96
C ALA A 89 -9.68 -32.75 -6.61
N PRO A 90 -10.34 -32.79 -7.79
CA PRO A 90 -10.98 -31.62 -8.37
C PRO A 90 -12.10 -31.04 -7.50
N VAL A 91 -12.91 -31.92 -6.90
CA VAL A 91 -14.03 -31.52 -6.03
C VAL A 91 -13.52 -30.85 -4.78
N LEU A 92 -12.49 -31.45 -4.15
CA LEU A 92 -11.84 -30.86 -2.98
C LEU A 92 -11.25 -29.50 -3.29
N PHE A 93 -10.50 -29.37 -4.39
CA PHE A 93 -9.90 -28.10 -4.78
C PHE A 93 -10.95 -27.01 -5.03
N ARG A 94 -12.00 -27.32 -5.79
CA ARG A 94 -13.08 -26.36 -6.13
C ARG A 94 -13.91 -25.95 -4.92
N THR A 95 -13.88 -26.73 -3.84
CA THR A 95 -14.59 -26.40 -2.60
C THR A 95 -13.68 -25.63 -1.65
N ILE A 96 -12.48 -26.15 -1.39
CA ILE A 96 -11.56 -25.62 -0.38
C ILE A 96 -10.93 -24.30 -0.85
N SER A 97 -10.52 -24.19 -2.11
CA SER A 97 -9.78 -23.01 -2.58
C SER A 97 -10.63 -21.73 -2.57
N PRO A 98 -11.87 -21.70 -3.11
CA PRO A 98 -12.72 -20.52 -2.99
C PRO A 98 -13.09 -20.19 -1.54
N ALA A 99 -13.35 -21.20 -0.71
CA ALA A 99 -13.63 -21.01 0.71
C ALA A 99 -12.43 -20.37 1.43
N ALA A 100 -11.22 -20.85 1.15
CA ALA A 100 -9.98 -20.30 1.70
C ALA A 100 -9.76 -18.85 1.24
N ILE A 101 -9.94 -18.56 -0.06
CA ILE A 101 -9.85 -17.18 -0.59
C ILE A 101 -10.86 -16.28 0.13
N PHE A 102 -12.11 -16.71 0.25
CA PHE A 102 -13.17 -15.96 0.92
C PHE A 102 -12.83 -15.69 2.39
N VAL A 103 -12.40 -16.71 3.13
CA VAL A 103 -12.01 -16.58 4.54
C VAL A 103 -10.85 -15.59 4.68
N VAL A 104 -9.81 -15.71 3.85
CA VAL A 104 -8.66 -14.79 3.88
C VAL A 104 -9.10 -13.36 3.57
N VAL A 105 -9.95 -13.16 2.54
CA VAL A 105 -10.48 -11.84 2.19
C VAL A 105 -11.25 -11.23 3.37
N VAL A 106 -12.14 -11.99 4.01
CA VAL A 106 -12.91 -11.54 5.18
C VAL A 106 -11.98 -11.18 6.35
N LEU A 107 -11.01 -12.03 6.66
CA LEU A 107 -10.05 -11.79 7.74
C LEU A 107 -9.24 -10.51 7.49
N ILE A 108 -8.76 -10.28 6.27
CA ILE A 108 -8.02 -9.05 5.93
C ILE A 108 -8.97 -7.84 5.92
N TRP A 109 -10.20 -7.99 5.43
CA TRP A 109 -11.16 -6.88 5.32
C TRP A 109 -11.54 -6.27 6.67
N PHE A 110 -11.71 -7.11 7.69
CA PHE A 110 -12.10 -6.70 9.04
C PHE A 110 -10.91 -6.60 10.00
N GLY A 111 -9.87 -7.41 9.81
CA GLY A 111 -8.73 -7.54 10.74
C GLY A 111 -7.40 -7.01 10.21
N GLY A 112 -7.27 -6.71 8.92
CA GLY A 112 -5.98 -6.39 8.29
C GLY A 112 -5.26 -5.21 8.94
N THR A 113 -5.96 -4.10 9.21
CA THR A 113 -5.38 -2.93 9.89
C THR A 113 -4.90 -3.27 11.31
N ARG A 114 -5.69 -4.04 12.06
CA ARG A 114 -5.31 -4.47 13.43
C ARG A 114 -4.09 -5.39 13.41
N LEU A 115 -3.99 -6.27 12.42
CA LEU A 115 -2.83 -7.14 12.24
C LEU A 115 -1.56 -6.34 11.92
N LEU A 116 -1.67 -5.29 11.10
CA LEU A 116 -0.57 -4.36 10.84
C LEU A 116 -0.15 -3.62 12.11
N GLU A 117 -1.10 -3.04 12.86
CA GLU A 117 -0.85 -2.36 14.13
C GLU A 117 -0.17 -3.28 15.16
N LEU A 118 -0.61 -4.54 15.24
CA LEU A 118 -0.02 -5.56 16.11
C LEU A 118 1.43 -5.85 15.70
N THR A 119 1.66 -6.09 14.42
CA THR A 119 2.99 -6.34 13.87
C THR A 119 3.93 -5.17 14.14
N GLY A 120 3.47 -3.94 13.86
CA GLY A 120 4.23 -2.72 14.17
C GLY A 120 4.52 -2.57 15.67
N SER A 121 3.56 -2.91 16.54
CA SER A 121 3.76 -2.89 17.99
C SER A 121 4.79 -3.91 18.46
N VAL A 122 4.82 -5.11 17.87
CA VAL A 122 5.84 -6.13 18.14
C VAL A 122 7.21 -5.61 17.73
N PHE A 123 7.36 -5.06 16.52
CA PHE A 123 8.64 -4.46 16.09
C PHE A 123 9.10 -3.35 17.03
N ARG A 124 8.20 -2.45 17.46
CA ARG A 124 8.52 -1.42 18.45
C ARG A 124 9.03 -2.04 19.74
N SER A 125 8.35 -3.06 20.27
CA SER A 125 8.74 -3.69 21.53
C SER A 125 10.12 -4.33 21.47
N LEU A 126 10.52 -4.88 20.31
CA LEU A 126 11.80 -5.55 20.11
C LEU A 126 12.94 -4.57 19.83
N LEU A 127 12.68 -3.49 19.09
CA LEU A 127 13.73 -2.62 18.52
C LEU A 127 13.79 -1.23 19.16
N ALA A 128 12.70 -0.75 19.74
CA ALA A 128 12.52 0.64 20.14
C ALA A 128 11.51 0.81 21.29
N ALA A 129 11.61 -0.02 22.34
CA ALA A 129 10.63 -0.04 23.44
C ALA A 129 10.48 1.32 24.16
N HIS A 130 11.54 2.14 24.13
CA HIS A 130 11.61 3.50 24.68
C HIS A 130 10.90 4.56 23.85
N VAL A 131 10.55 4.26 22.59
CA VAL A 131 9.84 5.20 21.69
C VAL A 131 8.36 5.15 21.98
N ASP A 132 7.71 6.32 21.97
CA ASP A 132 6.26 6.42 22.11
C ASP A 132 5.50 5.55 21.08
N LYS A 133 4.43 4.89 21.54
CA LYS A 133 3.66 3.96 20.73
C LYS A 133 2.81 4.68 19.68
N GLY A 134 2.20 5.82 20.03
CA GLY A 134 1.36 6.59 19.12
C GLY A 134 2.18 7.08 17.92
N ARG A 135 3.33 7.70 18.19
CA ARG A 135 4.26 8.16 17.13
C ARG A 135 4.74 7.02 16.23
N TRP A 136 5.10 5.87 16.80
CA TRP A 136 5.53 4.70 16.02
C TRP A 136 4.45 4.16 15.06
N LEU A 137 3.21 4.11 15.53
CA LEU A 137 2.07 3.64 14.74
C LEU A 137 1.58 4.69 13.74
N ASN A 138 1.68 5.97 14.03
CA ASN A 138 1.36 7.03 13.07
C ASN A 138 2.27 6.94 11.83
N GLU A 139 3.56 6.64 11.99
CA GLU A 139 4.45 6.38 10.85
C GLU A 139 4.04 5.14 10.04
N LEU A 140 3.62 4.07 10.73
CA LEU A 140 3.08 2.89 10.05
C LEU A 140 1.87 3.27 9.20
N HIS A 141 0.95 4.07 9.73
CA HIS A 141 -0.24 4.52 9.01
C HIS A 141 0.09 5.44 7.82
N HIS A 142 0.97 6.42 8.01
CA HIS A 142 1.45 7.30 6.94
C HIS A 142 2.12 6.53 5.81
N SER A 143 3.00 5.57 6.15
CA SER A 143 3.65 4.72 5.16
C SER A 143 2.65 3.82 4.44
N THR A 144 1.70 3.23 5.18
CA THR A 144 0.68 2.33 4.61
C THR A 144 -0.22 3.05 3.60
N ALA A 145 -0.53 4.33 3.81
CA ALA A 145 -1.36 5.11 2.88
C ALA A 145 -0.83 5.11 1.44
N ARG A 146 0.49 4.94 1.26
CA ARG A 146 1.17 4.95 -0.05
C ARG A 146 1.34 3.57 -0.68
N VAL A 147 1.04 2.49 0.06
CA VAL A 147 1.22 1.09 -0.39
C VAL A 147 0.44 0.78 -1.66
N VAL A 148 -0.73 1.41 -1.85
CA VAL A 148 -1.56 1.17 -3.04
C VAL A 148 -0.80 1.41 -4.34
N TYR A 149 0.11 2.39 -4.38
CA TYR A 149 0.91 2.70 -5.57
C TYR A 149 1.93 1.60 -5.90
N LEU A 150 2.41 0.86 -4.91
CA LEU A 150 3.28 -0.31 -5.12
C LEU A 150 2.47 -1.56 -5.48
N MET A 151 1.23 -1.65 -4.99
CA MET A 151 0.34 -2.77 -5.27
C MET A 151 -0.17 -2.78 -6.71
N ILE A 152 -0.32 -1.61 -7.35
CA ILE A 152 -0.72 -1.51 -8.77
C ILE A 152 0.25 -2.25 -9.69
N PRO A 153 1.54 -1.89 -9.78
CA PRO A 153 2.49 -2.61 -10.63
C PRO A 153 2.66 -4.06 -10.16
N GLY A 154 2.57 -4.35 -8.86
CA GLY A 154 2.59 -5.72 -8.34
C GLY A 154 1.44 -6.58 -8.89
N ALA A 155 0.22 -6.06 -8.88
CA ALA A 155 -0.96 -6.74 -9.42
C ALA A 155 -0.86 -6.95 -10.94
N PHE A 156 -0.35 -5.97 -11.68
CA PHE A 156 -0.10 -6.11 -13.12
C PHE A 156 0.96 -7.16 -13.42
N LEU A 157 2.08 -7.17 -12.70
CA LEU A 157 3.12 -8.19 -12.85
C LEU A 157 2.59 -9.58 -12.52
N TRP A 158 1.75 -9.70 -11.49
CA TRP A 158 1.13 -10.98 -11.17
C TRP A 158 0.15 -11.45 -12.25
N LEU A 159 -0.73 -10.57 -12.75
CA LEU A 159 -1.61 -10.89 -13.88
C LEU A 159 -0.81 -11.32 -15.12
N PHE A 160 0.25 -10.58 -15.45
CA PHE A 160 1.15 -10.92 -16.55
C PHE A 160 1.80 -12.29 -16.34
N TRP A 161 2.29 -12.57 -15.13
CA TRP A 161 2.87 -13.87 -14.77
C TRP A 161 1.88 -15.01 -15.03
N VAL A 162 0.64 -14.88 -14.55
CA VAL A 162 -0.42 -15.90 -14.70
C VAL A 162 -0.75 -16.10 -16.18
N PHE A 163 -0.96 -15.01 -16.91
CA PHE A 163 -1.25 -15.07 -18.34
C PHE A 163 -0.12 -15.75 -19.12
N ALA A 164 1.12 -15.34 -18.89
CA ALA A 164 2.28 -15.87 -19.58
C ALA A 164 2.50 -17.36 -19.28
N PHE A 165 2.22 -17.79 -18.04
CA PHE A 165 2.36 -19.19 -17.64
C PHE A 165 1.28 -20.08 -18.28
N TYR A 166 -0.01 -19.73 -18.15
CA TYR A 166 -1.08 -20.62 -18.63
C TYR A 166 -1.42 -20.47 -20.11
N ARG A 167 -1.29 -19.27 -20.69
CA ARG A 167 -1.73 -19.00 -22.07
C ARG A 167 -0.59 -18.99 -23.08
N VAL A 168 0.60 -18.57 -22.67
CA VAL A 168 1.79 -18.52 -23.53
C VAL A 168 2.73 -19.70 -23.26
N HIS A 169 2.49 -20.47 -22.19
CA HIS A 169 3.29 -21.62 -21.78
C HIS A 169 4.77 -21.29 -21.58
N LEU A 170 5.06 -20.08 -21.09
CA LEU A 170 6.44 -19.71 -20.75
C LEU A 170 6.95 -20.54 -19.56
N ASN A 171 8.25 -20.79 -19.56
CA ASN A 171 8.90 -21.58 -18.54
C ASN A 171 8.73 -20.97 -17.13
N PHE A 172 8.31 -21.79 -16.18
CA PHE A 172 8.08 -21.38 -14.78
C PHE A 172 9.28 -20.68 -14.14
N TYR A 173 10.50 -21.19 -14.34
CA TYR A 173 11.71 -20.62 -13.74
C TYR A 173 12.00 -19.24 -14.32
N VAL A 174 11.90 -19.08 -15.64
CA VAL A 174 12.11 -17.79 -16.31
C VAL A 174 11.11 -16.76 -15.79
N LEU A 175 9.83 -17.10 -15.73
CA LEU A 175 8.78 -16.22 -15.19
C LEU A 175 8.97 -15.91 -13.71
N SER A 176 9.31 -16.90 -12.89
CA SER A 176 9.49 -16.72 -11.45
C SER A 176 10.68 -15.80 -11.13
N TRP A 177 11.78 -15.91 -11.87
CA TRP A 177 12.93 -15.03 -11.70
C TRP A 177 12.70 -13.62 -12.26
N SER A 178 12.20 -13.52 -13.50
CA SER A 178 12.08 -12.22 -14.18
C SER A 178 10.90 -11.39 -13.68
N VAL A 179 9.78 -12.03 -13.33
CA VAL A 179 8.54 -11.34 -12.95
C VAL A 179 8.22 -11.58 -11.48
N GLY A 180 8.31 -12.83 -11.03
CA GLY A 180 8.00 -13.20 -9.65
C GLY A 180 8.88 -12.48 -8.63
N LEU A 181 10.21 -12.50 -8.81
CA LEU A 181 11.15 -11.84 -7.92
C LEU A 181 10.92 -10.32 -7.87
N ILE A 182 10.66 -9.69 -9.02
CA ILE A 182 10.38 -8.25 -9.10
C ILE A 182 9.07 -7.92 -8.37
N ALA A 183 8.01 -8.70 -8.58
CA ALA A 183 6.72 -8.49 -7.91
C ALA A 183 6.84 -8.61 -6.38
N HIS A 184 7.59 -9.60 -5.88
CA HIS A 184 7.86 -9.74 -4.44
C HIS A 184 8.72 -8.59 -3.91
N SER A 185 9.71 -8.15 -4.70
CA SER A 185 10.57 -7.02 -4.34
C SER A 185 9.77 -5.73 -4.22
N LEU A 186 8.78 -5.48 -5.08
CA LEU A 186 7.86 -4.33 -4.94
C LEU A 186 7.08 -4.36 -3.62
N GLY A 187 6.65 -5.55 -3.18
CA GLY A 187 6.05 -5.73 -1.86
C GLY A 187 7.03 -5.40 -0.72
N ALA A 188 8.29 -5.82 -0.87
CA ALA A 188 9.36 -5.51 0.08
C ALA A 188 9.77 -4.03 0.06
N CYS A 189 9.62 -3.33 -1.06
CA CYS A 189 9.96 -1.91 -1.20
C CYS A 189 9.17 -1.00 -0.26
N TRP A 190 8.00 -1.43 0.24
CA TRP A 190 7.28 -0.70 1.28
C TRP A 190 8.00 -0.72 2.64
N TRP A 191 8.64 -1.84 2.98
CA TRP A 191 9.32 -2.01 4.27
C TRP A 191 10.54 -1.11 4.41
N GLY A 192 11.27 -0.85 3.32
CA GLY A 192 12.49 -0.03 3.34
C GLY A 192 12.26 1.39 3.90
N PRO A 193 11.38 2.20 3.29
CA PRO A 193 11.04 3.53 3.79
C PRO A 193 10.49 3.51 5.22
N LEU A 194 9.63 2.55 5.55
CA LEU A 194 9.07 2.41 6.90
C LEU A 194 10.18 2.14 7.94
N ALA A 195 11.05 1.17 7.66
CA ALA A 195 12.18 0.83 8.52
C ALA A 195 13.13 2.01 8.70
N MET A 196 13.36 2.80 7.65
CA MET A 196 14.18 4.00 7.74
C MET A 196 13.56 5.06 8.66
N GLN A 197 12.24 5.30 8.58
CA GLN A 197 11.57 6.24 9.47
C GLN A 197 11.57 5.77 10.93
N TRP A 198 11.28 4.48 11.14
CA TRP A 198 11.40 3.86 12.46
C TRP A 198 12.80 3.95 13.04
N TYR A 199 13.83 3.74 12.21
CA TYR A 199 15.22 3.91 12.62
C TYR A 199 15.50 5.36 13.05
N ARG A 200 15.07 6.36 12.27
CA ARG A 200 15.26 7.78 12.60
C ARG A 200 14.62 8.15 13.94
N ILE A 201 13.37 7.73 14.18
CA ILE A 201 12.67 8.02 15.44
C ILE A 201 13.33 7.29 16.61
N SER A 202 13.81 6.05 16.41
CA SER A 202 14.51 5.30 17.46
C SER A 202 15.81 5.97 17.94
N LYS A 203 16.46 6.74 17.05
CA LYS A 203 17.74 7.43 17.30
C LYS A 203 17.59 8.90 17.66
N ALA A 204 16.38 9.46 17.66
CA ALA A 204 16.17 10.89 17.94
C ALA A 204 16.65 11.28 19.35
N PRO A 205 17.30 12.46 19.52
CA PRO A 205 17.73 12.97 20.82
C PRO A 205 16.53 13.14 21.79
N PRO A 206 16.75 13.07 23.11
CA PRO A 206 15.67 13.16 24.12
C PRO A 206 14.75 14.38 23.95
N ASP A 207 15.33 15.50 23.49
CA ASP A 207 14.67 16.81 23.41
C ASP A 207 13.65 16.89 22.25
N GLU A 208 13.76 15.98 21.26
CA GLU A 208 12.83 15.83 20.13
C GLU A 208 11.83 14.67 20.34
N ARG A 209 11.82 14.04 21.53
CA ARG A 209 10.92 12.91 21.85
C ARG A 209 9.57 13.35 22.40
N SER A 210 9.46 14.60 22.86
CA SER A 210 8.25 15.18 23.47
C SER A 210 7.52 16.18 22.58
N SER A 211 8.07 16.48 21.40
CA SER A 211 7.46 17.31 20.35
C SER A 211 6.75 16.44 19.33
#